data_AF-A0A822GDT4-F1
#
_entry.id   AF-A0A822GDT4-F1
#
_cell.length_a   1.000
_cell.length_b   1.000
_cell.length_c   1.000
_cell.angle_alpha   90.00
_cell.angle_beta   90.00
_cell.angle_gamma   90.00
#
_symmetry.space_group_name_H-M   'P 1'
#
loop_
_entity.id
_entity.type
_entity.pdbx_description
1 polymer ?
#
loop_
_entity_poly.entity_id
_entity_poly.type
_entity_poly.pdbx_seq_one_letter_code
_entity_poly.pdbx_strand_id
1 'polypeptide(L)'
;MWASESDVIKETADLFVTLSVKKDSSSIIIKNDLFWTLANNVITNQMPIQLINEEYKRLLIKGITCSCLNNSSDEYRLHFDRSIFQILNQRLHSIVESIHTLIEEIKLNNNNKIHCTNALQTFYSESVLSQISTLINSYCGLIEGGSRCSSEQITYLFEHSQQTLQYILDLFDFYHNYCDQVQIILELFSLYAEHVLVYLNPSHTNIFYTYILRLLQIFTKCNYGKKTKEVNADEDFNAHIYTLLNCLNHLLAKDFIDFSNENSTNT
;
A
#
# COMPACT_ATOMS: atom_id res chain seq x y z
N MET A 1 -7.66 19.70 17.40
CA MET A 1 -7.72 18.52 16.53
C MET A 1 -8.78 17.61 17.07
N TRP A 2 -9.80 17.30 16.27
CA TRP A 2 -10.97 16.51 16.66
C TRP A 2 -10.67 15.00 16.78
N ALA A 3 -9.47 14.61 17.24
CA ALA A 3 -9.03 13.21 17.31
C ALA A 3 -9.96 12.32 18.13
N SER A 4 -10.72 12.90 19.06
CA SER A 4 -11.72 12.24 19.89
C SER A 4 -13.08 12.05 19.21
N GLU A 5 -13.36 12.73 18.10
CA GLU A 5 -14.64 12.68 17.38
C GLU A 5 -14.46 11.98 16.04
N SER A 6 -14.56 10.64 16.06
CA SER A 6 -14.34 9.78 14.89
C SER A 6 -15.21 10.15 13.69
N ASP A 7 -16.48 10.47 13.95
CA ASP A 7 -17.47 10.72 12.90
C ASP A 7 -17.19 12.04 12.19
N VAL A 8 -16.80 13.08 12.93
CA VAL A 8 -16.43 14.38 12.37
C VAL A 8 -15.16 14.27 11.51
N ILE A 9 -14.18 13.48 11.95
CA ILE A 9 -12.98 13.23 11.14
C ILE A 9 -13.34 12.51 9.85
N LYS A 10 -14.19 11.47 9.93
CA LYS A 10 -14.64 10.71 8.76
C LYS A 10 -15.34 11.62 7.76
N GLU A 11 -16.35 12.37 8.19
CA GLU A 11 -17.09 13.31 7.33
C GLU A 11 -16.17 14.38 6.72
N THR A 12 -15.19 14.88 7.50
CA THR A 12 -14.21 15.85 7.00
C THR A 12 -13.30 15.24 5.93
N ALA A 13 -12.82 14.01 6.14
CA ALA A 13 -12.00 13.29 5.18
C ALA A 13 -12.79 12.96 3.90
N ASP A 14 -14.04 12.53 4.01
CA ASP A 14 -14.92 12.26 2.89
C ASP A 14 -15.24 13.53 2.08
N LEU A 15 -15.47 14.66 2.77
CA LEU A 15 -15.62 15.96 2.11
C LEU A 15 -14.36 16.33 1.34
N PHE A 16 -13.18 16.16 1.94
CA PHE A 16 -11.91 16.44 1.30
C PHE A 16 -11.69 15.56 0.06
N VAL A 17 -11.98 14.27 0.14
CA VAL A 17 -11.93 13.36 -1.01
C VAL A 17 -12.91 13.83 -2.10
N THR A 18 -14.13 14.20 -1.74
CA THR A 18 -15.16 14.68 -2.69
C THR A 18 -14.71 15.92 -3.44
N LEU A 19 -14.04 16.85 -2.75
CA LEU A 19 -13.44 18.04 -3.38
C LEU A 19 -12.25 17.66 -4.27
N SER A 20 -11.45 16.67 -3.87
CA SER A 20 -10.24 16.24 -4.59
C SER A 20 -10.53 15.53 -5.92
N VAL A 21 -11.70 14.89 -6.03
CA VAL A 21 -12.14 14.21 -7.26
C VAL A 21 -12.55 15.21 -8.35
N LYS A 22 -13.08 16.38 -7.97
CA LYS A 22 -13.48 17.41 -8.93
C LYS A 22 -12.25 18.15 -9.44
N LYS A 23 -11.97 18.06 -10.75
CA LYS A 23 -10.79 18.66 -11.38
C LYS A 23 -10.64 20.17 -11.10
N ASP A 24 -11.74 20.92 -11.13
CA ASP A 24 -11.71 22.36 -10.87
C ASP A 24 -11.29 22.65 -9.42
N SER A 25 -11.86 21.92 -8.47
CA SER A 25 -11.56 22.05 -7.05
C SER A 25 -10.13 21.59 -6.73
N SER A 26 -9.69 20.45 -7.29
CA SER A 26 -8.32 19.95 -7.06
C SER A 26 -7.27 20.91 -7.58
N SER A 27 -7.51 21.57 -8.72
CA SER A 27 -6.60 22.57 -9.28
C SER A 27 -6.40 23.80 -8.38
N ILE A 28 -7.38 24.10 -7.53
CA ILE A 28 -7.30 25.17 -6.53
C ILE A 28 -6.61 24.66 -5.26
N ILE A 29 -6.95 23.44 -4.82
CA ILE A 29 -6.42 22.82 -3.60
C ILE A 29 -4.89 22.70 -3.67
N ILE A 30 -4.35 22.20 -4.78
CA ILE A 30 -2.90 21.98 -4.94
C ILE A 30 -2.09 23.27 -4.82
N LYS A 31 -2.66 24.40 -5.22
CA LYS A 31 -1.97 25.70 -5.19
C LYS A 31 -1.78 26.22 -3.76
N ASN A 32 -2.43 25.59 -2.78
CA ASN A 32 -2.36 26.01 -1.39
C ASN A 32 -1.20 25.30 -0.66
N ASP A 33 -0.31 26.06 -0.05
CA ASP A 33 0.81 25.51 0.74
C ASP A 33 0.36 24.66 1.93
N LEU A 34 -0.84 24.94 2.48
CA LEU A 34 -1.42 24.15 3.56
C LEU A 34 -1.75 22.72 3.11
N PHE A 35 -2.09 22.51 1.84
CA PHE A 35 -2.33 21.17 1.29
C PHE A 35 -1.03 20.36 1.32
N TRP A 36 0.09 20.93 0.88
CA TRP A 36 1.38 20.25 0.89
C TRP A 36 1.92 20.02 2.30
N THR A 37 1.66 20.96 3.21
CA THR A 37 1.97 20.78 4.64
C THR A 37 1.16 19.62 5.23
N LEU A 38 -0.14 19.54 4.92
CA LEU A 38 -0.99 18.44 5.33
C LEU A 38 -0.50 17.11 4.73
N ALA A 39 -0.20 17.08 3.43
CA ALA A 39 0.28 15.88 2.75
C ALA A 39 1.57 15.36 3.39
N ASN A 40 2.55 16.22 3.63
CA ASN A 40 3.79 15.83 4.31
C ASN A 40 3.52 15.30 5.73
N ASN A 41 2.65 15.92 6.50
CA ASN A 41 2.32 15.47 7.86
C ASN A 41 1.63 14.09 7.88
N VAL A 42 0.75 13.84 6.92
CA VAL A 42 0.07 12.55 6.76
C VAL A 42 1.05 11.46 6.33
N ILE A 43 1.88 11.74 5.32
CA ILE A 43 2.85 10.76 4.80
C ILE A 43 3.99 10.46 5.77
N THR A 44 4.42 11.45 6.57
CA THR A 44 5.44 11.24 7.61
C THR A 44 4.85 10.64 8.89
N ASN A 45 3.52 10.52 8.99
CA ASN A 45 2.78 10.07 10.17
C ASN A 45 3.21 10.83 11.45
N GLN A 46 3.42 12.15 11.34
CA GLN A 46 3.83 12.99 12.46
C GLN A 46 2.65 13.34 13.37
N MET A 47 2.96 13.69 14.62
CA MET A 47 1.96 14.28 15.50
C MET A 47 1.44 15.58 14.88
N PRO A 48 0.13 15.86 14.96
CA PRO A 48 -0.91 15.09 15.67
C PRO A 48 -1.67 14.05 14.80
N ILE A 49 -1.32 13.89 13.51
CA ILE A 49 -1.96 12.92 12.59
C ILE A 49 -1.82 11.48 13.09
N GLN A 50 -0.72 11.16 13.79
CA GLN A 50 -0.49 9.83 14.34
C GLN A 50 -1.65 9.31 15.21
N LEU A 51 -2.40 10.21 15.88
CA LEU A 51 -3.52 9.87 16.76
C LEU A 51 -4.82 9.51 16.02
N ILE A 52 -4.88 9.75 14.72
CA ILE A 52 -6.05 9.49 13.89
C ILE A 52 -6.10 7.99 13.54
N ASN A 53 -7.31 7.43 13.38
CA ASN A 53 -7.50 6.07 12.90
C ASN A 53 -6.91 5.86 11.49
N GLU A 54 -6.34 4.69 11.23
CA GLU A 54 -5.76 4.30 9.93
C GLU A 54 -6.77 4.38 8.77
N GLU A 55 -8.05 4.07 9.01
CA GLU A 55 -9.11 4.22 7.98
C GLU A 55 -9.17 5.68 7.48
N TYR A 56 -9.09 6.65 8.39
CA TYR A 56 -9.18 8.06 8.04
C TYR A 56 -7.87 8.60 7.44
N LYS A 57 -6.71 8.08 7.88
CA LYS A 57 -5.42 8.38 7.22
C LYS A 57 -5.45 7.92 5.77
N ARG A 58 -5.96 6.71 5.51
CA ARG A 58 -6.14 6.16 4.16
C ARG A 58 -7.05 7.05 3.32
N LEU A 59 -8.16 7.55 3.86
CA LEU A 59 -9.04 8.52 3.18
C LEU A 59 -8.32 9.85 2.86
N LEU A 60 -7.51 10.37 3.79
CA LEU A 60 -6.73 11.59 3.53
C LEU A 60 -5.72 11.38 2.40
N ILE A 61 -4.99 10.27 2.40
CA ILE A 61 -4.03 9.93 1.35
C ILE A 61 -4.73 9.76 0.01
N LYS A 62 -5.88 9.11 -0.01
CA LYS A 62 -6.74 9.01 -1.20
C LYS A 62 -7.09 10.39 -1.77
N GLY A 63 -7.51 11.33 -0.93
CA GLY A 63 -7.81 12.71 -1.35
C GLY A 63 -6.58 13.46 -1.87
N ILE A 64 -5.44 13.31 -1.19
CA ILE A 64 -4.14 13.89 -1.63
C ILE A 64 -3.76 13.36 -3.02
N THR A 65 -3.80 12.04 -3.21
CA THR A 65 -3.45 11.39 -4.48
C THR A 65 -4.40 11.79 -5.60
N CYS A 66 -5.71 11.78 -5.34
CA CYS A 66 -6.70 12.28 -6.31
C CYS A 66 -6.38 13.71 -6.73
N SER A 67 -6.12 14.58 -5.74
CA SER A 67 -5.81 15.97 -6.02
C SER A 67 -4.60 16.06 -6.95
N CYS A 68 -3.47 15.48 -6.56
CA CYS A 68 -2.21 15.50 -7.29
C CYS A 68 -2.33 14.94 -8.72
N LEU A 69 -2.89 13.75 -8.88
CA LEU A 69 -2.94 13.07 -10.19
C LEU A 69 -3.98 13.66 -11.14
N ASN A 70 -5.06 14.27 -10.64
CA ASN A 70 -6.02 14.97 -11.50
C ASN A 70 -5.43 16.21 -12.19
N ASN A 71 -4.32 16.73 -11.66
CA ASN A 71 -3.62 17.87 -12.22
C ASN A 71 -2.42 17.39 -13.03
N SER A 72 -2.59 17.34 -14.35
CA SER A 72 -1.63 16.74 -15.30
C SER A 72 -0.42 17.61 -15.63
N SER A 73 -0.12 18.65 -14.86
CA SER A 73 1.09 19.46 -15.09
C SER A 73 2.32 18.72 -14.56
N ASP A 74 3.40 18.73 -15.33
CA ASP A 74 4.66 18.06 -14.96
C ASP A 74 5.24 18.56 -13.64
N GLU A 75 5.03 19.84 -13.29
CA GLU A 75 5.47 20.42 -12.02
C GLU A 75 4.82 19.74 -10.80
N TYR A 76 3.49 19.60 -10.80
CA TYR A 76 2.77 18.97 -9.69
C TYR A 76 2.99 17.45 -9.63
N ARG A 77 3.19 16.79 -10.77
CA ARG A 77 3.61 15.38 -10.81
C ARG A 77 4.98 15.19 -10.16
N LEU A 78 5.96 16.01 -10.55
CA LEU A 78 7.29 15.99 -9.94
C LEU A 78 7.24 16.30 -8.43
N HIS A 79 6.39 17.24 -8.02
CA HIS A 79 6.22 17.56 -6.61
C HIS A 79 5.58 16.40 -5.85
N PHE A 80 4.57 15.74 -6.41
CA PHE A 80 3.95 14.53 -5.86
C PHE A 80 4.96 13.39 -5.70
N ASP A 81 5.81 13.15 -6.71
CA ASP A 81 6.85 12.14 -6.66
C ASP A 81 7.82 12.39 -5.50
N ARG A 82 8.31 13.63 -5.36
CA ARG A 82 9.29 13.99 -4.33
C ARG A 82 8.69 14.04 -2.92
N SER A 83 7.47 14.54 -2.78
CA SER A 83 6.85 14.79 -1.46
C SER A 83 6.11 13.59 -0.90
N ILE A 84 5.59 12.71 -1.75
CA ILE A 84 4.74 11.59 -1.30
C ILE A 84 5.41 10.26 -1.62
N PHE A 85 5.62 9.95 -2.90
CA PHE A 85 6.14 8.63 -3.30
C PHE A 85 7.56 8.38 -2.78
N GLN A 86 8.46 9.34 -2.94
CA GLN A 86 9.84 9.20 -2.50
C GLN A 86 9.93 9.02 -0.99
N ILE A 87 9.14 9.75 -0.20
CA ILE A 87 9.15 9.63 1.27
C ILE A 87 8.63 8.25 1.69
N LEU A 88 7.51 7.79 1.12
CA LEU A 88 6.99 6.45 1.41
C LEU A 88 7.96 5.35 1.01
N ASN A 89 8.58 5.46 -0.17
CA ASN A 89 9.56 4.49 -0.66
C ASN A 89 10.82 4.47 0.21
N GLN A 90 11.33 5.62 0.64
CA GLN A 90 12.48 5.71 1.55
C GLN A 90 12.18 5.06 2.91
N ARG A 91 10.98 5.31 3.47
CA ARG A 91 10.57 4.70 4.74
C ARG A 91 10.46 3.18 4.63
N LEU A 92 9.82 2.69 3.57
CA LEU A 92 9.69 1.25 3.31
C LEU A 92 11.07 0.61 3.08
N HIS A 93 11.91 1.23 2.24
CA HIS A 93 13.24 0.74 1.93
C HIS A 93 14.11 0.65 3.18
N SER A 94 14.10 1.67 4.04
CA SER A 94 14.86 1.67 5.30
C SER A 94 14.48 0.51 6.21
N ILE A 95 13.19 0.17 6.31
CA ILE A 95 12.73 -0.98 7.11
C ILE A 95 13.21 -2.29 6.49
N VAL A 96 13.02 -2.48 5.19
CA VAL A 96 13.41 -3.71 4.49
C VAL A 96 14.92 -3.92 4.49
N GLU A 97 15.70 -2.85 4.25
CA GLU A 97 17.16 -2.90 4.32
C GLU A 97 17.63 -3.26 5.74
N SER A 98 17.03 -2.68 6.77
CA SER A 98 17.35 -3.02 8.16
C SER A 98 17.01 -4.48 8.52
N ILE A 99 15.95 -5.04 7.93
CA ILE A 99 15.62 -6.47 8.07
C ILE A 99 16.65 -7.34 7.36
N HIS A 100 17.03 -6.99 6.13
CA HIS A 100 18.01 -7.75 5.35
C HIS A 100 19.40 -7.75 6.00
N THR A 101 19.88 -6.60 6.48
CA THR A 101 21.18 -6.50 7.17
C THR A 101 21.19 -7.37 8.43
N LEU A 102 20.12 -7.33 9.22
CA LEU A 102 19.98 -8.17 10.41
C LEU A 102 19.96 -9.67 10.06
N ILE A 103 19.24 -10.08 9.01
CA ILE A 103 19.22 -11.49 8.56
C ILE A 103 20.63 -11.96 8.17
N GLU A 104 21.39 -11.12 7.46
CA GLU A 104 22.76 -11.44 7.07
C GLU A 104 23.71 -11.50 8.28
N GLU A 105 23.59 -10.58 9.23
CA GLU A 105 24.35 -10.63 10.49
C GLU A 105 24.08 -11.91 11.29
N ILE A 106 22.84 -12.37 11.34
CA ILE A 106 22.46 -13.62 12.02
C ILE A 106 23.12 -14.83 11.35
N LYS A 107 23.15 -14.88 10.02
CA LYS A 107 23.79 -15.98 9.28
C LYS A 107 25.30 -16.05 9.54
N LEU A 108 25.95 -14.90 9.63
CA LEU A 108 27.40 -14.80 9.84
C LEU A 108 27.80 -15.06 11.30
N ASN A 109 26.97 -14.65 12.28
CA ASN A 109 27.35 -14.60 13.68
C ASN A 109 26.74 -15.74 14.54
N ASN A 110 26.86 -16.98 14.06
CA ASN A 110 26.33 -18.20 14.71
C ASN A 110 26.74 -18.39 16.19
N ASN A 111 27.79 -17.69 16.65
CA ASN A 111 28.32 -17.80 18.01
C ASN A 111 27.68 -16.84 19.03
N ASN A 112 27.01 -15.75 18.59
CA ASN A 112 26.41 -14.73 19.47
C ASN A 112 24.87 -14.67 19.34
N LYS A 113 24.21 -15.81 19.58
CA LYS A 113 22.74 -15.94 19.50
C LYS A 113 21.95 -14.92 20.34
N ILE A 114 22.49 -14.46 21.47
CA ILE A 114 21.77 -13.59 22.43
C ILE A 114 21.58 -12.16 21.89
N HIS A 115 22.55 -11.59 21.16
CA HIS A 115 22.40 -10.25 20.58
C HIS A 115 21.40 -10.28 19.41
N CYS A 116 21.45 -11.34 18.61
CA CYS A 116 20.57 -11.57 17.48
C CYS A 116 19.09 -11.69 17.89
N THR A 117 18.79 -12.34 19.02
CA THR A 117 17.43 -12.47 19.54
C THR A 117 16.84 -11.14 20.00
N ASN A 118 17.65 -10.28 20.63
CA ASN A 118 17.17 -8.97 21.08
C ASN A 118 16.90 -8.03 19.90
N ALA A 119 17.75 -8.07 18.87
CA ALA A 119 17.57 -7.27 17.68
C ALA A 119 16.37 -7.73 16.83
N LEU A 120 16.11 -9.05 16.73
CA LEU A 120 14.88 -9.59 16.14
C LEU A 120 13.63 -9.17 16.92
N GLN A 121 13.67 -9.20 18.25
CA GLN A 121 12.55 -8.77 19.09
C GLN A 121 12.14 -7.30 18.84
N THR A 122 13.09 -6.44 18.48
CA THR A 122 12.79 -5.05 18.10
C THR A 122 11.93 -4.97 16.83
N PHE A 123 12.20 -5.80 15.81
CA PHE A 123 11.40 -5.83 14.57
C PHE A 123 10.00 -6.41 14.78
N TYR A 124 9.85 -7.28 15.76
CA TYR A 124 8.56 -7.82 16.19
C TYR A 124 7.83 -6.94 17.21
N SER A 125 8.38 -5.78 17.56
CA SER A 125 7.71 -4.85 18.46
C SER A 125 6.46 -4.26 17.84
N GLU A 126 5.43 -4.04 18.65
CA GLU A 126 4.15 -3.49 18.23
C GLU A 126 4.30 -2.13 17.53
N SER A 127 5.30 -1.34 17.91
CA SER A 127 5.58 -0.04 17.28
C SER A 127 6.08 -0.17 15.84
N VAL A 128 6.89 -1.19 15.53
CA VAL A 128 7.37 -1.47 14.15
C VAL A 128 6.25 -2.08 13.32
N LEU A 129 5.50 -3.02 13.88
CA LEU A 129 4.33 -3.61 13.21
C LEU A 129 3.29 -2.54 12.86
N SER A 130 2.98 -1.64 13.80
CA SER A 130 2.07 -0.50 13.56
C SER A 130 2.60 0.45 12.48
N GLN A 131 3.91 0.70 12.43
CA GLN A 131 4.51 1.51 11.36
C GLN A 131 4.39 0.85 10.00
N ILE A 132 4.60 -0.47 9.91
CA ILE A 132 4.43 -1.23 8.68
C ILE A 132 2.98 -1.20 8.23
N SER A 133 2.02 -1.42 9.13
CA SER A 133 0.60 -1.31 8.84
C SER A 133 0.23 0.09 8.32
N THR A 134 0.75 1.15 8.95
CA THR A 134 0.53 2.52 8.51
C THR A 134 1.07 2.75 7.10
N LEU A 135 2.27 2.24 6.80
CA LEU A 135 2.90 2.36 5.49
C LEU A 135 2.12 1.63 4.41
N ILE A 136 1.71 0.38 4.66
CA ILE A 136 0.94 -0.40 3.69
C ILE A 136 -0.45 0.24 3.49
N ASN A 137 -1.12 0.69 4.55
CA ASN A 137 -2.36 1.46 4.44
C ASN A 137 -2.19 2.76 3.63
N SER A 138 -1.02 3.39 3.72
CA SER A 138 -0.71 4.56 2.91
C SER A 138 -0.67 4.21 1.42
N TYR A 139 -0.08 3.06 1.06
CA TYR A 139 -0.13 2.56 -0.31
C TYR A 139 -1.55 2.16 -0.74
N CYS A 140 -2.36 1.57 0.13
CA CYS A 140 -3.78 1.34 -0.16
C CYS A 140 -4.51 2.64 -0.50
N GLY A 141 -4.28 3.71 0.28
CA GLY A 141 -4.83 5.04 0.02
C GLY A 141 -4.34 5.65 -1.30
N LEU A 142 -3.07 5.44 -1.66
CA LEU A 142 -2.54 5.84 -2.97
C LEU A 142 -3.30 5.18 -4.12
N ILE A 143 -3.52 3.86 -4.05
CA ILE A 143 -4.20 3.10 -5.11
C ILE A 143 -5.67 3.46 -5.22
N GLU A 144 -6.37 3.60 -4.09
CA GLU A 144 -7.74 4.09 -4.09
C GLU A 144 -7.90 5.53 -4.58
N GLY A 145 -6.87 6.37 -4.39
CA GLY A 145 -6.86 7.72 -4.93
C GLY A 145 -6.63 7.70 -6.44
N GLY A 146 -5.69 6.87 -6.88
CA GLY A 146 -5.42 6.62 -8.30
C GLY A 146 -6.63 6.11 -9.07
N SER A 147 -7.43 5.23 -8.46
CA SER A 147 -8.60 4.61 -9.12
C SER A 147 -9.69 5.60 -9.53
N ARG A 148 -9.64 6.82 -8.96
CA ARG A 148 -10.55 7.93 -9.29
C ARG A 148 -9.99 8.89 -10.34
N CYS A 149 -8.80 8.61 -10.86
CA CYS A 149 -8.09 9.40 -11.87
C CYS A 149 -8.20 8.74 -13.26
N SER A 150 -7.57 9.32 -14.28
CA SER A 150 -7.54 8.74 -15.62
C SER A 150 -6.71 7.46 -15.71
N SER A 151 -6.94 6.65 -16.75
CA SER A 151 -6.22 5.39 -17.01
C SER A 151 -4.70 5.57 -17.18
N GLU A 152 -4.26 6.71 -17.69
CA GLU A 152 -2.84 7.06 -17.77
C GLU A 152 -2.21 7.20 -16.38
N GLN A 153 -2.94 7.82 -15.44
CA GLN A 153 -2.42 8.10 -14.10
C GLN A 153 -2.35 6.84 -13.23
N ILE A 154 -3.34 5.95 -13.33
CA ILE A 154 -3.30 4.66 -12.63
C ILE A 154 -2.16 3.77 -13.17
N THR A 155 -1.90 3.82 -14.47
CA THR A 155 -0.76 3.10 -15.08
C THR A 155 0.56 3.68 -14.61
N TYR A 156 0.69 5.01 -14.57
CA TYR A 156 1.84 5.69 -14.00
C TYR A 156 2.10 5.30 -12.53
N LEU A 157 1.05 5.22 -11.70
CA LEU A 157 1.19 4.75 -10.31
C LEU A 157 1.73 3.32 -10.25
N PHE A 158 1.23 2.43 -11.12
CA PHE A 158 1.71 1.06 -11.18
C PHE A 158 3.20 0.99 -11.50
N GLU A 159 3.66 1.73 -12.52
CA GLU A 159 5.08 1.80 -12.91
C GLU A 159 5.98 2.24 -11.76
N HIS A 160 5.55 3.26 -11.00
CA HIS A 160 6.31 3.78 -9.85
C HIS A 160 6.26 2.86 -8.62
N SER A 161 5.29 1.94 -8.57
CA SER A 161 5.10 1.02 -7.45
C SER A 161 5.81 -0.33 -7.58
N GLN A 162 6.42 -0.65 -8.72
CA GLN A 162 6.97 -2.00 -8.98
C GLN A 162 8.04 -2.42 -7.95
N GLN A 163 8.99 -1.53 -7.65
CA GLN A 163 10.02 -1.78 -6.63
C GLN A 163 9.39 -1.88 -5.23
N THR A 164 8.37 -1.07 -4.95
CA THR A 164 7.61 -1.11 -3.70
C THR A 164 6.92 -2.46 -3.51
N LEU A 165 6.24 -2.98 -4.54
CA LEU A 165 5.56 -4.27 -4.50
C LEU A 165 6.55 -5.41 -4.21
N GLN A 166 7.76 -5.35 -4.77
CA GLN A 166 8.81 -6.31 -4.46
C GLN A 166 9.19 -6.28 -2.97
N TYR A 167 9.39 -5.09 -2.40
CA TYR A 167 9.69 -4.92 -0.97
C TYR A 167 8.56 -5.37 -0.06
N ILE A 168 7.31 -5.14 -0.45
CA ILE A 168 6.15 -5.60 0.31
C ILE A 168 6.06 -7.14 0.32
N LEU A 169 6.42 -7.80 -0.77
CA LEU A 169 6.52 -9.27 -0.80
C LEU A 169 7.65 -9.80 0.09
N ASP A 170 8.77 -9.08 0.19
CA ASP A 170 9.85 -9.45 1.12
C ASP A 170 9.37 -9.31 2.58
N LEU A 171 8.61 -8.25 2.89
CA LEU A 171 7.95 -8.11 4.19
C LEU A 171 6.92 -9.21 4.46
N PHE A 172 6.20 -9.66 3.44
CA PHE A 172 5.22 -10.73 3.55
C PHE A 172 5.86 -12.07 3.95
N ASP A 173 7.00 -12.43 3.35
CA ASP A 173 7.76 -13.63 3.73
C ASP A 173 8.35 -13.48 5.14
N PHE A 174 8.75 -12.28 5.55
CA PHE A 174 9.28 -12.04 6.90
C PHE A 174 8.20 -12.07 8.00
N TYR A 175 7.05 -11.41 7.78
CA TYR A 175 5.97 -11.25 8.77
C TYR A 175 4.82 -12.27 8.62
N HIS A 176 5.03 -13.40 7.95
CA HIS A 176 4.01 -14.43 7.67
C HIS A 176 3.31 -15.02 8.92
N ASN A 177 3.84 -14.80 10.12
CA ASN A 177 3.22 -15.24 11.38
C ASN A 177 2.36 -14.16 12.06
N TYR A 178 2.30 -12.95 11.51
CA TYR A 178 1.50 -11.85 12.05
C TYR A 178 0.25 -11.67 11.21
N CYS A 179 -0.90 -12.10 11.74
CA CYS A 179 -2.18 -12.10 11.03
C CYS A 179 -2.50 -10.74 10.40
N ASP A 180 -2.39 -9.66 11.16
CA ASP A 180 -2.70 -8.31 10.69
C ASP A 180 -1.81 -7.85 9.53
N GLN A 181 -0.51 -8.21 9.57
CA GLN A 181 0.43 -7.87 8.51
C GLN A 181 0.16 -8.68 7.25
N VAL A 182 -0.16 -9.97 7.39
CA VAL A 182 -0.57 -10.81 6.26
C VAL A 182 -1.85 -10.24 5.63
N GLN A 183 -2.85 -9.91 6.44
CA GLN A 183 -4.14 -9.41 5.97
C GLN A 183 -4.00 -8.09 5.20
N ILE A 184 -3.28 -7.11 5.74
CA ILE A 184 -3.14 -5.80 5.08
C ILE A 184 -2.32 -5.89 3.78
N ILE A 185 -1.33 -6.79 3.71
CA ILE A 185 -0.58 -7.04 2.47
C ILE A 185 -1.48 -7.69 1.42
N LEU A 186 -2.27 -8.69 1.80
CA LEU A 186 -3.24 -9.32 0.89
C LEU A 186 -4.27 -8.31 0.39
N GLU A 187 -4.75 -7.42 1.27
CA GLU A 187 -5.66 -6.34 0.91
C GLU A 187 -5.06 -5.41 -0.13
N LEU A 188 -3.80 -4.99 0.05
CA LEU A 188 -3.11 -4.15 -0.93
C LEU A 188 -3.09 -4.81 -2.32
N PHE A 189 -2.69 -6.08 -2.41
CA PHE A 189 -2.67 -6.81 -3.68
C PHE A 189 -4.07 -6.99 -4.28
N SER A 190 -5.09 -7.20 -3.43
CA SER A 190 -6.49 -7.20 -3.87
C SER A 190 -6.91 -5.86 -4.47
N LEU A 191 -6.49 -4.72 -3.90
CA LEU A 191 -6.78 -3.40 -4.45
C LEU A 191 -6.10 -3.15 -5.79
N TYR A 192 -4.85 -3.59 -5.98
CA TYR A 192 -4.22 -3.53 -7.31
C TYR A 192 -4.99 -4.38 -8.32
N ALA A 193 -5.42 -5.58 -7.93
CA ALA A 193 -6.21 -6.43 -8.81
C ALA A 193 -7.56 -5.80 -9.17
N GLU A 194 -8.23 -5.16 -8.20
CA GLU A 194 -9.54 -4.54 -8.40
C GLU A 194 -9.48 -3.24 -9.22
N HIS A 195 -8.52 -2.36 -8.91
CA HIS A 195 -8.53 -0.98 -9.41
C HIS A 195 -7.48 -0.68 -10.47
N VAL A 196 -6.39 -1.45 -10.54
CA VAL A 196 -5.26 -1.17 -11.43
C VAL A 196 -5.25 -2.12 -12.62
N LEU A 197 -5.43 -3.42 -12.37
CA LEU A 197 -5.24 -4.49 -13.34
C LEU A 197 -6.01 -4.30 -14.67
N VAL A 198 -7.24 -3.80 -14.58
CA VAL A 198 -8.11 -3.58 -15.73
C VAL A 198 -7.54 -2.54 -16.71
N TYR A 199 -6.71 -1.61 -16.24
CA TYR A 199 -6.11 -0.55 -17.07
C TYR A 199 -4.70 -0.91 -17.58
N LEU A 200 -4.10 -1.99 -17.07
CA LEU A 200 -2.75 -2.38 -17.44
C LEU A 200 -2.68 -3.02 -18.83
N ASN A 201 -1.71 -2.57 -19.63
CA ASN A 201 -1.34 -3.23 -20.88
C ASN A 201 -0.82 -4.68 -20.65
N PRO A 202 -0.67 -5.51 -21.69
CA PRO A 202 -0.25 -6.91 -21.51
C PRO A 202 1.12 -7.06 -20.83
N SER A 203 2.06 -6.14 -21.08
CA SER A 203 3.40 -6.20 -20.45
C SER A 203 3.33 -5.98 -18.94
N HIS A 204 2.64 -4.91 -18.50
CA HIS A 204 2.42 -4.60 -17.10
C HIS A 204 1.52 -5.63 -16.40
N THR A 205 0.54 -6.19 -17.11
CA THR A 205 -0.31 -7.28 -16.63
C THR A 205 0.53 -8.51 -16.30
N ASN A 206 1.43 -8.91 -17.20
CA ASN A 206 2.33 -10.03 -16.94
C ASN A 206 3.22 -9.79 -15.72
N ILE A 207 3.77 -8.58 -15.57
CA ILE A 207 4.53 -8.20 -14.38
C ILE A 207 3.66 -8.33 -13.12
N PHE A 208 2.44 -7.81 -13.13
CA PHE A 208 1.54 -7.93 -11.98
C PHE A 208 1.23 -9.40 -11.65
N TYR A 209 0.99 -10.25 -12.65
CA TYR A 209 0.80 -11.69 -12.45
C TYR A 209 2.02 -12.37 -11.83
N THR A 210 3.24 -11.93 -12.14
CA THR A 210 4.43 -12.46 -11.44
C THR A 210 4.44 -12.12 -9.95
N TYR A 211 3.98 -10.92 -9.56
CA TYR A 211 3.86 -10.54 -8.16
C TYR A 211 2.78 -11.35 -7.44
N ILE A 212 1.61 -11.55 -8.06
CA ILE A 212 0.54 -12.39 -7.50
C ILE A 212 0.98 -13.85 -7.37
N LEU A 213 1.68 -14.39 -8.37
CA LEU A 213 2.23 -15.73 -8.30
C LEU A 213 3.22 -15.87 -7.13
N ARG A 214 4.11 -14.89 -6.95
CA ARG A 214 5.05 -14.87 -5.82
C ARG A 214 4.33 -14.75 -4.47
N LEU A 215 3.30 -13.91 -4.37
CA LEU A 215 2.44 -13.78 -3.19
C LEU A 215 1.82 -15.13 -2.81
N LEU A 216 1.23 -15.83 -3.78
CA LEU A 216 0.63 -17.16 -3.62
C LEU A 216 1.66 -18.20 -3.18
N GLN A 217 2.85 -18.19 -3.77
CA GLN A 217 3.94 -19.10 -3.41
C GLN A 217 4.38 -18.89 -1.96
N ILE A 218 4.54 -17.64 -1.52
CA ILE A 218 4.90 -17.34 -0.12
C ILE A 218 3.76 -17.76 0.81
N PHE A 219 2.52 -17.38 0.50
CA PHE A 219 1.36 -17.70 1.33
C PHE A 219 1.18 -19.22 1.51
N THR A 220 1.28 -19.98 0.42
CA THR A 220 1.17 -21.44 0.46
C THR A 220 2.34 -22.08 1.22
N LYS A 221 3.59 -21.66 0.95
CA LYS A 221 4.79 -22.12 1.68
C LYS A 221 4.64 -21.94 3.20
N CYS A 222 4.16 -20.79 3.65
CA CYS A 222 4.09 -20.46 5.08
C CYS A 222 2.90 -21.10 5.80
N ASN A 223 1.83 -21.45 5.09
CA ASN A 223 0.62 -22.04 5.68
C ASN A 223 0.51 -23.56 5.47
N TYR A 224 1.30 -24.15 4.56
CA TYR A 224 1.27 -25.58 4.30
C TYR A 224 1.64 -26.39 5.56
N GLY A 225 0.70 -27.21 6.04
CA GLY A 225 0.90 -28.06 7.21
C GLY A 225 1.03 -27.30 8.54
N LYS A 226 0.78 -25.98 8.57
CA LYS A 226 0.82 -25.17 9.78
C LYS A 226 -0.27 -25.63 10.75
N LYS A 227 0.10 -25.83 12.01
CA LYS A 227 -0.82 -26.14 13.11
C LYS A 227 -0.65 -25.08 14.17
N THR A 228 -1.72 -24.34 14.45
CA THR A 228 -1.73 -23.25 15.43
C THR A 228 -2.67 -23.61 16.59
N LYS A 229 -2.37 -23.08 17.78
CA LYS A 229 -3.20 -23.20 18.99
C LYS A 229 -3.89 -21.89 19.39
N GLU A 230 -3.79 -20.87 18.55
CA GLU A 230 -4.42 -19.57 18.77
C GLU A 230 -5.93 -19.71 18.60
N VAL A 231 -6.67 -18.99 19.45
CA VAL A 231 -8.12 -19.13 19.58
C VAL A 231 -8.85 -18.68 18.30
N ASN A 232 -8.32 -17.67 17.62
CA ASN A 232 -8.96 -17.06 16.44
C ASN A 232 -8.32 -17.50 15.11
N ALA A 233 -7.43 -18.49 15.14
CA ALA A 233 -6.62 -18.88 13.99
C ALA A 233 -7.45 -19.25 12.75
N ASP A 234 -8.60 -19.90 12.97
CA ASP A 234 -9.49 -20.30 11.88
C ASP A 234 -10.20 -19.08 11.27
N GLU A 235 -10.65 -18.12 12.08
CA GLU A 235 -11.28 -16.88 11.62
C GLU A 235 -10.29 -16.01 10.84
N ASP A 236 -9.09 -15.85 11.38
CA ASP A 236 -7.97 -15.13 10.77
C ASP A 236 -7.59 -15.73 9.42
N PHE A 237 -7.41 -17.05 9.37
CA PHE A 237 -7.11 -17.76 8.13
C PHE A 237 -8.23 -17.64 7.10
N ASN A 238 -9.49 -17.70 7.54
CA ASN A 238 -10.65 -17.51 6.66
C ASN A 238 -10.68 -16.09 6.06
N ALA A 239 -10.32 -15.05 6.84
CA ALA A 239 -10.21 -13.69 6.34
C ALA A 239 -9.11 -13.55 5.28
N HIS A 240 -7.95 -14.19 5.49
CA HIS A 240 -6.86 -14.22 4.51
C HIS A 240 -7.31 -14.90 3.20
N ILE A 241 -7.94 -16.07 3.31
CA ILE A 241 -8.44 -16.83 2.15
C ILE A 241 -9.53 -16.05 1.41
N TYR A 242 -10.45 -15.41 2.12
CA TYR A 242 -11.48 -14.58 1.49
C TYR A 242 -10.86 -13.44 0.67
N THR A 243 -9.89 -12.73 1.24
CA THR A 243 -9.18 -11.64 0.57
C THR A 243 -8.44 -12.14 -0.66
N LEU A 244 -7.79 -13.31 -0.56
CA LEU A 244 -7.09 -13.93 -1.67
C LEU A 244 -8.04 -14.37 -2.79
N LEU A 245 -9.17 -14.98 -2.45
CA LEU A 245 -10.21 -15.35 -3.42
C LEU A 245 -10.77 -14.11 -4.14
N ASN A 246 -10.98 -13.02 -3.41
CA ASN A 246 -11.41 -11.76 -4.00
C ASN A 246 -10.37 -11.23 -5.01
N CYS A 247 -9.09 -11.25 -4.64
CA CYS A 247 -7.99 -10.90 -5.54
C CYS A 247 -8.00 -11.76 -6.81
N LEU A 248 -8.11 -13.09 -6.68
CA LEU A 248 -8.16 -14.02 -7.82
C LEU A 248 -9.40 -13.80 -8.70
N ASN A 249 -10.55 -13.46 -8.13
CA ASN A 249 -11.74 -13.11 -8.90
C ASN A 249 -11.51 -11.87 -9.77
N HIS A 250 -10.80 -10.85 -9.25
CA HIS A 250 -10.43 -9.69 -10.05
C HIS A 250 -9.41 -10.03 -11.15
N LEU A 251 -8.50 -10.98 -10.92
CA LEU A 251 -7.61 -11.49 -11.97
C LEU A 251 -8.41 -12.11 -13.12
N LEU A 252 -9.38 -12.97 -12.79
CA LEU A 252 -10.27 -13.58 -13.78
C LEU A 252 -11.14 -12.53 -14.47
N ALA A 253 -11.56 -11.48 -13.76
CA ALA A 253 -12.38 -10.42 -14.31
C ALA A 253 -11.66 -9.64 -15.43
N LYS A 254 -10.32 -9.56 -15.43
CA LYS A 254 -9.57 -8.89 -16.50
C LYS A 254 -9.86 -9.48 -17.88
N ASP A 255 -10.03 -10.80 -17.98
CA ASP A 255 -10.33 -11.47 -19.26
C ASP A 255 -11.69 -11.03 -19.85
N PHE A 256 -12.57 -10.47 -19.02
CA PHE A 256 -13.90 -9.99 -19.42
C PHE A 256 -14.00 -8.45 -19.45
N ILE A 257 -13.23 -7.77 -18.61
CA ILE A 257 -13.23 -6.32 -18.44
C ILE A 257 -11.78 -5.85 -18.62
N ASP A 258 -11.44 -5.39 -19.82
CA ASP A 258 -10.14 -4.82 -20.14
C ASP A 258 -10.32 -3.40 -20.67
N PHE A 259 -9.80 -2.42 -19.92
CA PHE A 259 -9.75 -1.00 -20.31
C PHE A 259 -8.34 -0.59 -20.72
N SER A 260 -7.42 -1.53 -20.90
CA SER A 260 -6.13 -1.23 -21.51
C SER A 260 -6.37 -0.73 -22.94
N ASN A 261 -5.77 0.41 -23.28
CA ASN A 261 -5.97 1.04 -24.57
C ASN A 261 -5.26 0.24 -25.67
N GLU A 262 -5.89 -0.83 -26.18
CA GLU A 262 -5.43 -1.57 -27.37
C GLU A 262 -6.19 -1.20 -28.66
N ASN A 263 -6.72 0.03 -28.77
CA ASN A 263 -7.39 0.49 -29.98
C ASN A 263 -6.86 1.83 -30.50
N SER A 264 -5.67 1.82 -31.11
CA SER A 264 -5.36 2.71 -32.25
C SER A 264 -4.12 2.29 -33.08
N THR A 265 -3.92 1.00 -33.35
CA THR A 265 -3.07 0.57 -34.46
C THR A 265 -3.67 -0.69 -35.07
N ASN A 266 -4.71 -0.53 -35.88
CA ASN A 266 -5.10 -1.45 -36.96
C ASN A 266 -6.28 -0.87 -37.75
N THR A 267 -6.00 0.11 -38.62
CA THR A 267 -6.52 0.27 -39.99
C THR A 267 -5.72 1.35 -40.70
#